data_AF-A0A970KQR1-F1
#
_entry.id   AF-A0A970KQR1-F1
#
_cell.length_a   1.000
_cell.length_b   1.000
_cell.length_c   1.000
_cell.angle_alpha   90.00
_cell.angle_beta   90.00
_cell.angle_gamma   90.00
#
_symmetry.space_group_name_H-M   'P 1'
#
loop_
_entity.id
_entity.type
_entity.pdbx_description
1 polymer ?
#
loop_
_entity_poly.entity_id
_entity_poly.type
_entity_poly.pdbx_seq_one_letter_code
_entity_poly.pdbx_strand_id
1 'polypeptide(L)'
;MCRFVAQGKSKHQLDKNYRAARNHIKHFLDSLALMAACGCPQGPLLDVGSGAGMPGIPLKIACPGLQLTLLDAQKKRAAFLLLVTKKLAL
;
A
#
# COMPACT_ATOMS: atom_id res chain seq x y z
N MET A 1 0.46 -4.22 36.59
CA MET A 1 -0.26 -2.94 36.36
C MET A 1 0.60 -2.05 35.46
N CYS A 2 0.52 -2.25 34.14
CA CYS A 2 1.44 -1.59 33.19
C CYS A 2 0.93 -0.17 32.90
N ARG A 3 1.61 0.84 33.44
CA ARG A 3 1.33 2.26 33.19
C ARG A 3 1.65 2.58 31.73
N PHE A 4 0.62 2.77 30.90
CA PHE A 4 0.74 3.39 29.58
C PHE A 4 1.21 4.84 29.78
N VAL A 5 2.48 5.11 29.47
CA VAL A 5 3.00 6.49 29.37
C VAL A 5 2.48 7.06 28.05
N ALA A 6 1.26 7.60 28.07
CA ALA A 6 0.73 8.39 26.96
C ALA A 6 1.45 9.74 26.92
N GLN A 7 2.49 9.83 26.11
CA GLN A 7 3.21 11.08 25.84
C GLN A 7 2.29 12.06 25.08
N GLY A 8 1.80 13.09 25.79
CA GLY A 8 1.80 14.51 25.39
C GLY A 8 1.34 14.98 24.00
N LYS A 9 0.56 14.23 23.21
CA LYS A 9 0.03 14.73 21.93
C LYS A 9 -1.36 15.37 22.12
N SER A 10 -1.56 16.57 21.57
CA SER A 10 -2.86 17.27 21.52
C SER A 10 -3.95 16.35 20.94
N LYS A 11 -5.17 16.36 21.51
CA LYS A 11 -6.32 15.55 21.03
C LYS A 11 -6.55 15.72 19.52
N HIS A 12 -6.39 16.93 19.01
CA HIS A 12 -6.53 17.23 17.59
C HIS A 12 -5.41 16.62 16.71
N GLN A 13 -4.19 16.45 17.25
CA GLN A 13 -3.08 15.77 16.58
C GLN A 13 -3.33 14.25 16.51
N LEU A 14 -3.91 13.68 17.58
CA LEU A 14 -4.27 12.26 17.65
C LEU A 14 -5.34 11.91 16.62
N ASP A 15 -6.38 12.75 16.49
CA ASP A 15 -7.47 12.55 15.52
C ASP A 15 -6.96 12.58 14.07
N LYS A 16 -6.03 13.50 13.74
CA LYS A 16 -5.42 13.59 12.40
C LYS A 16 -4.60 12.35 12.05
N ASN A 17 -3.78 11.85 12.99
CA ASN A 17 -2.99 10.64 12.78
C ASN A 17 -3.89 9.41 12.59
N TYR A 18 -4.94 9.31 13.40
CA TYR A 18 -5.91 8.22 13.29
C TYR A 18 -6.61 8.23 11.94
N ARG A 19 -7.02 9.42 11.47
CA ARG A 19 -7.67 9.59 10.15
C ARG A 19 -6.72 9.25 9.00
N ALA A 20 -5.47 9.68 9.07
CA ALA A 20 -4.45 9.34 8.09
C ALA A 20 -4.19 7.82 8.04
N ALA A 21 -3.96 7.19 9.19
CA ALA A 21 -3.77 5.73 9.30
C ALA A 21 -4.99 4.98 8.75
N ARG A 22 -6.20 5.42 9.06
CA ARG A 22 -7.44 4.82 8.55
C ARG A 22 -7.54 4.91 7.03
N ASN A 23 -7.13 6.02 6.42
CA ASN A 23 -7.15 6.15 4.97
C ASN A 23 -6.14 5.20 4.31
N HIS A 24 -4.95 5.03 4.89
CA HIS A 24 -3.98 4.06 4.38
C HIS A 24 -4.51 2.62 4.42
N ILE A 25 -5.14 2.23 5.53
CA ILE A 25 -5.78 0.92 5.68
C ILE A 25 -6.90 0.74 4.64
N LYS A 26 -7.72 1.76 4.45
CA LYS A 26 -8.79 1.73 3.42
C LYS A 26 -8.21 1.51 2.03
N HIS A 27 -7.22 2.28 1.61
CA HIS A 27 -6.63 2.11 0.27
C HIS A 27 -6.02 0.72 0.05
N PHE A 28 -5.43 0.14 1.10
CA PHE A 28 -4.92 -1.23 1.05
C PHE A 28 -6.06 -2.25 0.90
N LEU A 29 -7.12 -2.12 1.70
CA LEU A 29 -8.30 -2.98 1.63
C LEU A 29 -9.05 -2.83 0.30
N ASP A 30 -9.19 -1.61 -0.20
CA ASP A 30 -9.82 -1.32 -1.50
C ASP A 30 -9.04 -1.98 -2.64
N SER A 31 -7.70 -1.99 -2.56
CA SER A 31 -6.85 -2.70 -3.53
C SER A 31 -7.09 -4.22 -3.50
N LEU A 32 -7.31 -4.80 -2.31
CA LEU A 32 -7.66 -6.21 -2.17
C LEU A 32 -9.13 -6.52 -2.50
N ALA A 33 -10.03 -5.54 -2.44
CA ALA A 33 -11.43 -5.77 -2.82
C ALA A 33 -11.56 -6.19 -4.30
N LEU A 34 -10.64 -5.74 -5.17
CA LEU A 34 -10.53 -6.22 -6.56
C LEU A 34 -10.35 -7.75 -6.64
N MET A 35 -9.59 -8.33 -5.70
CA MET A 35 -9.41 -9.78 -5.62
C MET A 35 -10.70 -10.50 -5.24
N ALA A 36 -11.50 -9.91 -4.36
CA ALA A 36 -12.77 -10.50 -3.95
C ALA A 36 -13.77 -10.56 -5.10
N ALA A 37 -13.72 -9.60 -6.03
CA ALA A 37 -14.60 -9.56 -7.19
C ALA A 37 -14.11 -10.43 -8.37
N CYS A 38 -12.81 -10.42 -8.65
CA CYS A 38 -12.25 -10.98 -9.89
C CYS A 38 -11.33 -12.20 -9.67
N GLY A 39 -11.07 -12.59 -8.43
CA GLY A 39 -10.06 -13.58 -8.10
C GLY A 39 -8.63 -13.08 -8.35
N CYS A 40 -7.67 -14.00 -8.32
CA CYS A 40 -6.28 -13.70 -8.56
C CYS A 40 -6.01 -13.50 -10.06
N PRO A 41 -5.57 -12.29 -10.51
CA PRO A 41 -5.28 -12.08 -11.91
C PRO A 41 -4.15 -13.01 -12.35
N GLN A 42 -4.34 -13.66 -13.49
CA GLN A 42 -3.33 -14.50 -14.12
C GLN A 42 -2.71 -13.73 -15.28
N GLY A 43 -1.37 -13.73 -15.34
CA GLY A 43 -0.62 -13.08 -16.42
C GLY A 43 -0.12 -11.67 -16.06
N PRO A 44 0.32 -10.90 -17.08
CA PRO A 44 0.92 -9.59 -16.89
C PRO A 44 -0.11 -8.52 -16.51
N LEU A 45 0.21 -7.73 -15.49
CA LEU A 45 -0.56 -6.57 -15.05
C LEU A 45 0.32 -5.34 -15.04
N LEU A 46 -0.15 -4.24 -15.63
CA LEU A 46 0.49 -2.93 -15.59
C LEU A 46 -0.32 -2.00 -14.69
N ASP A 47 0.31 -1.52 -13.62
CA ASP A 47 -0.24 -0.48 -12.76
C ASP A 47 0.34 0.87 -13.23
N VAL A 48 -0.51 1.73 -13.80
CA VAL A 48 -0.11 3.03 -14.34
C VAL A 48 -0.39 4.13 -13.32
N GLY A 49 0.64 4.90 -12.98
CA GLY A 49 0.54 5.94 -11.96
C GLY A 49 0.56 5.36 -10.55
N SER A 50 1.32 4.28 -10.33
CA SER A 50 1.26 3.49 -9.09
C SER A 50 1.57 4.29 -7.83
N GLY A 51 2.30 5.41 -7.94
CA GLY A 51 2.54 6.33 -6.84
C GLY A 51 3.26 5.66 -5.68
N ALA A 52 2.52 5.32 -4.62
CA ALA A 52 3.03 4.58 -3.46
C ALA A 52 2.97 3.04 -3.62
N GLY A 53 2.51 2.55 -4.77
CA GLY A 53 2.40 1.15 -5.14
C GLY A 53 1.00 0.58 -5.00
N MET A 54 -0.05 1.42 -5.01
CA MET A 54 -1.43 0.98 -4.94
C MET A 54 -2.06 1.08 -6.33
N PRO A 55 -2.84 0.07 -6.79
CA PRO A 55 -3.18 -1.19 -6.12
C PRO A 55 -2.16 -2.31 -6.33
N GLY A 56 -1.12 -2.12 -7.14
CA GLY A 56 -0.23 -3.19 -7.60
C GLY A 56 0.48 -3.98 -6.48
N ILE A 57 1.12 -3.30 -5.52
CA ILE A 57 1.85 -3.98 -4.43
C ILE A 57 0.93 -4.87 -3.58
N PRO A 58 -0.22 -4.39 -3.06
CA PRO A 58 -1.19 -5.26 -2.38
C PRO A 58 -1.58 -6.48 -3.22
N LEU A 59 -1.85 -6.27 -4.52
CA LEU A 59 -2.21 -7.36 -5.41
C LEU A 59 -1.08 -8.38 -5.57
N LYS A 60 0.17 -7.94 -5.76
CA LYS A 60 1.34 -8.84 -5.87
C LYS A 60 1.60 -9.62 -4.58
N ILE A 61 1.34 -9.02 -3.41
CA ILE A 61 1.44 -9.72 -2.12
C ILE A 61 0.36 -10.80 -2.01
N ALA A 62 -0.88 -10.48 -2.37
CA ALA A 62 -1.99 -11.44 -2.34
C ALA A 62 -1.90 -12.50 -3.44
N CYS A 63 -1.27 -12.17 -4.56
CA CYS A 63 -1.06 -13.00 -5.74
C CYS A 63 0.42 -13.08 -6.12
N PRO A 64 1.21 -13.95 -5.47
CA PRO A 64 2.64 -14.06 -5.76
C PRO A 64 2.96 -14.38 -7.22
N GLY A 65 2.08 -15.15 -7.90
CA GLY A 65 2.20 -15.49 -9.31
C GLY A 65 1.90 -14.36 -10.30
N LEU A 66 1.40 -13.22 -9.84
CA LEU A 66 1.09 -12.06 -10.67
C LEU A 66 2.35 -11.47 -11.29
N GLN A 67 2.39 -11.30 -12.61
CA GLN A 67 3.48 -10.61 -13.29
C GLN A 67 3.21 -9.11 -13.30
N LEU A 68 3.60 -8.41 -12.24
CA LEU A 68 3.27 -7.01 -12.04
C LEU A 68 4.38 -6.08 -12.56
N THR A 69 3.99 -5.09 -13.36
CA THR A 69 4.82 -3.92 -13.70
C THR A 69 4.22 -2.67 -13.07
N LEU A 70 5.02 -1.91 -12.33
CA LEU A 70 4.62 -0.62 -11.75
C LEU A 70 5.22 0.52 -12.57
N LEU A 71 4.38 1.44 -13.04
CA LEU A 71 4.78 2.58 -13.87
C LEU A 71 4.43 3.90 -13.18
N ASP A 72 5.38 4.83 -13.09
CA ASP A 72 5.14 6.20 -12.64
C ASP A 72 5.97 7.18 -13.48
N ALA A 73 5.38 8.32 -13.84
CA ALA A 73 6.04 9.36 -14.64
C ALA A 73 7.18 10.07 -13.88
N GLN A 74 7.14 10.06 -12.55
CA GLN A 74 8.13 10.75 -11.73
C GLN A 74 9.24 9.80 -11.28
N LYS A 75 10.48 10.09 -11.68
CA LYS A 75 11.68 9.30 -11.30
C LYS A 75 11.80 9.03 -9.80
N LYS A 76 11.47 10.02 -8.96
CA LYS A 76 11.50 9.87 -7.49
C LYS A 76 10.53 8.78 -7.00
N ARG A 77 9.35 8.69 -7.60
CA ARG A 77 8.33 7.69 -7.26
C ARG A 77 8.73 6.32 -7.79
N ALA A 78 9.22 6.23 -9.03
CA ALA A 78 9.76 4.97 -9.56
C ALA A 78 10.91 4.42 -8.70
N ALA A 79 11.84 5.27 -8.26
CA ALA A 79 12.93 4.87 -7.37
C ALA A 79 12.43 4.39 -6.00
N PHE A 80 11.39 5.04 -5.45
CA PHE A 80 10.73 4.59 -4.23
C PHE A 80 10.10 3.20 -4.41
N LEU A 81 9.35 2.97 -5.49
CA LEU A 81 8.72 1.68 -5.79
C LEU A 81 9.75 0.56 -5.95
N LEU A 82 10.89 0.84 -6.59
CA LEU A 82 12.00 -0.10 -6.70
C LEU A 82 12.57 -0.48 -5.32
N LEU A 83 12.72 0.49 -4.43
CA LEU A 83 13.20 0.23 -3.07
C LEU A 83 12.19 -0.59 -2.26
N VAL A 84 10.90 -0.31 -2.39
CA VAL A 84 9.84 -1.03 -1.68
C VAL A 84 9.73 -2.48 -2.17
N THR A 85 9.65 -2.70 -3.48
CA THR A 85 9.60 -4.04 -4.08
C THR A 85 10.81 -4.87 -3.68
N LYS A 86 12.01 -4.28 -3.70
CA LYS A 86 13.23 -4.92 -3.20
C LYS A 86 13.16 -5.29 -1.71
N LYS A 87 12.64 -4.42 -0.85
CA LYS A 87 12.50 -4.69 0.59
C LYS A 87 11.47 -5.78 0.90
N LEU A 88 10.43 -5.87 0.08
CA LEU A 88 9.36 -6.86 0.23
C LEU A 88 9.61 -8.15 -0.55
N ALA A 89 10.72 -8.23 -1.29
CA ALA A 89 11.09 -9.37 -2.14
C ALA A 89 10.00 -9.76 -3.15
N LEU A 90 9.40 -8.76 -3.80
CA LEU A 90 8.33 -8.91 -4.80
C LEU A 90 8.84 -8.94 -6.24
#